data_AF-A0A4P5QQ06-F1
#
_entry.id   AF-A0A4P5QQ06-F1
#
_cell.length_a   1.000
_cell.length_b   1.000
_cell.length_c   1.000
_cell.angle_alpha   90.00
_cell.angle_beta   90.00
_cell.angle_gamma   90.00
#
_symmetry.space_group_name_H-M   'P 1'
#
loop_
_entity.id
_entity.type
_entity.pdbx_description
1 polymer ?
#
loop_
_entity_poly.entity_id
_entity_poly.type
_entity_poly.pdbx_seq_one_letter_code
_entity_poly.pdbx_strand_id
1 'polypeptide(L)'
;MKLVRWKRFAWDLTKLPAFESRLPSAFNIRAASRDEEKTVHQVIFTAFGLDTAWGDSIRIVREFIEAQLAASFAHRAVPCLVLTHGTRIIAASALNVSEDAPSHLISGPCVLSEYRSRGIGTALLHESLEHLKAAGLATACGVSKENVPASRFIYPKFESTHVDFDFEGLLAAK
;
A
#
# COMPACT_ATOMS: atom_id res chain seq x y z
N MET A 1 15.72 -21.90 -10.35
CA MET A 1 15.17 -21.12 -9.22
C MET A 1 14.85 -19.72 -9.72
N LYS A 2 13.57 -19.29 -9.72
CA LYS A 2 13.28 -17.86 -9.89
C LYS A 2 13.52 -17.22 -8.52
N LEU A 3 14.64 -16.50 -8.36
CA LEU A 3 14.80 -15.64 -7.18
C LEU A 3 13.66 -14.63 -7.21
N VAL A 4 12.80 -14.66 -6.20
CA VAL A 4 11.87 -13.57 -5.95
C VAL A 4 12.70 -12.33 -5.64
N ARG A 5 12.68 -11.35 -6.53
CA ARG A 5 13.43 -10.10 -6.35
C ARG A 5 12.56 -9.11 -5.60
N TRP A 6 12.81 -9.03 -4.29
CA TRP A 6 12.24 -8.01 -3.43
C TRP A 6 12.95 -6.69 -3.64
N LYS A 7 12.18 -5.62 -3.70
CA LYS A 7 12.67 -4.26 -3.84
C LYS A 7 12.12 -3.40 -2.72
N ARG A 8 12.94 -2.50 -2.19
CA ARG A 8 12.49 -1.41 -1.33
C ARG A 8 12.41 -0.15 -2.19
N PHE A 9 11.18 0.30 -2.41
CA PHE A 9 10.89 1.55 -3.07
C PHE A 9 10.99 2.69 -2.06
N ALA A 10 11.44 3.86 -2.52
CA ALA A 10 11.53 5.07 -1.73
C ALA A 10 11.01 6.28 -2.51
N TRP A 11 10.37 7.19 -1.79
CA TRP A 11 9.83 8.45 -2.31
C TRP A 11 10.36 9.61 -1.49
N ASP A 12 10.78 10.68 -2.16
CA ASP A 12 11.03 11.99 -1.55
C ASP A 12 9.70 12.74 -1.47
N LEU A 13 9.13 12.86 -0.27
CA LEU A 13 7.82 13.47 -0.05
C LEU A 13 7.84 14.99 -0.21
N THR A 14 9.03 15.60 -0.21
CA THR A 14 9.20 17.04 -0.45
C THR A 14 9.08 17.41 -1.93
N LYS A 15 9.22 16.41 -2.82
CA LYS A 15 9.20 16.57 -4.29
C LYS A 15 8.10 15.75 -4.96
N LEU A 16 7.04 15.40 -4.23
CA LEU A 16 5.92 14.66 -4.81
C LEU A 16 5.35 15.38 -6.03
N PRO A 17 5.30 14.72 -7.20
CA PRO A 17 4.65 15.28 -8.38
C PRO A 17 3.17 15.52 -8.10
N ALA A 18 2.65 16.66 -8.56
CA ALA A 18 1.22 16.93 -8.51
C ALA A 18 0.44 15.87 -9.32
N PHE A 19 -0.69 15.42 -8.79
CA PHE A 19 -1.54 14.44 -9.43
C PHE A 19 -2.92 15.01 -9.76
N GLU A 20 -3.17 15.27 -11.04
CA GLU A 20 -4.43 15.86 -11.53
C GLU A 20 -5.51 14.84 -11.91
N SER A 21 -5.38 13.56 -11.54
CA SER A 21 -6.41 12.58 -11.88
C SER A 21 -7.58 12.68 -10.91
N ARG A 22 -8.69 13.24 -11.39
CA ARG A 22 -9.97 13.14 -10.69
C ARG A 22 -10.58 11.78 -10.98
N LEU A 23 -10.57 10.91 -9.99
CA LEU A 23 -11.46 9.76 -10.00
C LEU A 23 -12.90 10.27 -10.23
N PRO A 24 -13.75 9.51 -10.95
CA PRO A 24 -15.17 9.85 -11.05
C PRO A 24 -15.78 10.12 -9.67
N SER A 25 -16.74 11.04 -9.60
CA SER A 25 -17.37 11.49 -8.33
C SER A 25 -18.03 10.38 -7.51
N ALA A 26 -18.31 9.22 -8.13
CA ALA A 26 -18.82 8.04 -7.45
C ALA A 26 -17.76 7.36 -6.55
N PHE A 27 -16.48 7.70 -6.70
CA PHE A 27 -15.38 7.20 -5.89
C PHE A 27 -14.96 8.22 -4.84
N ASN A 28 -14.70 7.76 -3.63
CA ASN A 28 -14.25 8.60 -2.53
C ASN A 28 -13.07 7.96 -1.81
N ILE A 29 -11.97 8.70 -1.62
CA ILE A 29 -10.83 8.30 -0.81
C ILE A 29 -10.94 8.98 0.56
N ARG A 30 -10.82 8.21 1.63
CA ARG A 30 -10.84 8.73 3.01
C ARG A 30 -10.06 7.82 3.95
N ALA A 31 -9.81 8.30 5.16
CA ALA A 31 -9.35 7.44 6.24
C ALA A 31 -10.40 6.36 6.55
N ALA A 32 -9.91 5.15 6.87
CA ALA A 32 -10.72 4.09 7.41
C ALA A 32 -11.20 4.44 8.83
N SER A 33 -12.43 4.06 9.17
CA SER A 33 -12.86 4.03 10.56
C SER A 33 -12.35 2.76 11.23
N ARG A 34 -12.34 2.73 12.57
CA ARG A 34 -11.92 1.55 13.34
C ARG A 34 -12.85 0.35 13.10
N ASP A 35 -14.14 0.59 12.94
CA ASP A 35 -15.15 -0.46 12.68
C ASP A 35 -14.97 -1.12 11.31
N GLU A 36 -14.20 -0.49 10.40
CA GLU A 36 -13.93 -1.00 9.07
C GLU A 36 -12.73 -1.96 9.00
N GLU A 37 -12.04 -2.23 10.12
CA GLU A 37 -10.85 -3.09 10.18
C GLU A 37 -11.04 -4.42 9.46
N LYS A 38 -12.11 -5.16 9.79
CA LYS A 38 -12.39 -6.45 9.15
C LYS A 38 -12.60 -6.34 7.64
N THR A 39 -13.29 -5.28 7.19
CA THR A 39 -13.55 -5.03 5.77
C THR A 39 -12.25 -4.67 5.04
N VAL A 40 -11.38 -3.88 5.66
CA VAL A 40 -10.06 -3.51 5.14
C VAL A 40 -9.18 -4.75 4.99
N HIS A 41 -9.11 -5.60 6.02
CA HIS A 41 -8.40 -6.88 5.95
C HIS A 41 -8.89 -7.71 4.76
N GLN A 42 -10.21 -7.86 4.62
CA GLN A 42 -10.79 -8.63 3.52
C GLN A 42 -10.40 -8.05 2.16
N VAL A 43 -10.53 -6.73 1.96
CA VAL A 43 -10.20 -6.08 0.68
C VAL A 43 -8.72 -6.26 0.33
N ILE A 44 -7.81 -6.04 1.28
CA ILE A 44 -6.37 -6.22 1.09
C ILE A 44 -6.07 -7.66 0.69
N PHE A 45 -6.50 -8.64 1.47
CA PHE A 45 -6.15 -10.04 1.20
C PHE A 45 -6.86 -10.63 -0.02
N THR A 46 -8.05 -10.16 -0.36
CA THR A 46 -8.68 -10.50 -1.64
C THR A 46 -7.87 -9.94 -2.82
N ALA A 47 -7.39 -8.69 -2.74
CA ALA A 47 -6.57 -8.10 -3.80
C ALA A 47 -5.26 -8.86 -4.01
N PHE A 48 -4.58 -9.26 -2.93
CA PHE A 48 -3.37 -10.08 -2.99
C PHE A 48 -3.64 -11.50 -3.50
N GLY A 49 -4.70 -12.16 -3.02
CA GLY A 49 -5.02 -13.54 -3.41
C GLY A 49 -5.37 -13.72 -4.89
N LEU A 50 -5.84 -12.65 -5.54
CA LEU A 50 -6.18 -12.63 -6.96
C LEU A 50 -5.04 -12.15 -7.87
N ASP A 51 -3.86 -11.86 -7.31
CA ASP A 51 -2.67 -11.45 -8.07
C ASP A 51 -1.62 -12.58 -8.02
N THR A 52 -1.47 -13.26 -9.16
CA THR A 52 -0.59 -14.44 -9.29
C THR A 52 0.88 -14.14 -9.06
N ALA A 53 1.30 -12.87 -9.14
CA ALA A 53 2.67 -12.46 -8.82
C ALA A 53 3.04 -12.69 -7.34
N TRP A 54 2.04 -12.84 -6.46
CA TRP A 54 2.25 -13.12 -5.05
C TRP A 54 2.24 -14.60 -4.69
N GLY A 55 1.86 -15.51 -5.60
CA GLY A 55 1.50 -16.90 -5.27
C GLY A 55 2.52 -17.67 -4.42
N ASP A 56 3.82 -17.51 -4.69
CA ASP A 56 4.91 -18.18 -3.96
C ASP A 56 5.31 -17.50 -2.64
N SER A 57 4.85 -16.28 -2.36
CA SER A 57 5.17 -15.55 -1.12
C SER A 57 3.94 -15.08 -0.35
N ILE A 58 2.73 -15.44 -0.81
CA ILE A 58 1.47 -14.92 -0.27
C ILE A 58 1.31 -15.21 1.22
N ARG A 59 1.74 -16.39 1.68
CA ARG A 59 1.65 -16.78 3.09
C ARG A 59 2.49 -15.84 3.97
N ILE A 60 3.75 -15.64 3.58
CA ILE A 60 4.70 -14.83 4.32
C ILE A 60 4.29 -13.35 4.32
N VAL A 61 3.86 -12.84 3.15
CA VAL A 61 3.37 -11.46 3.01
C VAL A 61 2.11 -11.24 3.84
N ARG A 62 1.20 -12.22 3.86
CA ARG A 62 -0.01 -12.15 4.68
C ARG A 62 0.33 -12.03 6.16
N GLU A 63 1.17 -12.92 6.69
CA GLU A 63 1.59 -12.89 8.10
C GLU A 63 2.22 -11.53 8.46
N PHE A 64 3.08 -10.99 7.60
CA PHE A 64 3.66 -9.66 7.78
C PHE A 64 2.60 -8.54 7.81
N ILE A 65 1.69 -8.52 6.84
CA ILE A 65 0.66 -7.48 6.71
C ILE A 65 -0.35 -7.58 7.86
N GLU A 66 -0.79 -8.78 8.26
CA GLU A 66 -1.74 -8.97 9.37
C GLU A 66 -1.19 -8.41 10.68
N ALA A 67 0.07 -8.69 11.01
CA ALA A 67 0.71 -8.16 12.21
C ALA A 67 0.81 -6.62 12.20
N GLN A 68 1.07 -6.02 11.03
CA GLN A 68 1.19 -4.57 10.89
C GLN A 68 -0.19 -3.87 10.86
N LEU A 69 -1.20 -4.49 10.24
CA LEU A 69 -2.57 -3.96 10.22
C LEU A 69 -3.15 -3.82 11.62
N ALA A 70 -3.00 -4.85 12.46
CA ALA A 70 -3.46 -4.79 13.85
C ALA A 70 -2.81 -3.61 14.60
N ALA A 71 -1.52 -3.35 14.36
CA ALA A 71 -0.82 -2.21 14.93
C ALA A 71 -1.35 -0.87 14.37
N SER A 72 -1.55 -0.75 13.04
CA SER A 72 -2.13 0.44 12.41
C SER A 72 -3.50 0.77 13.00
N PHE A 73 -4.39 -0.21 13.15
CA PHE A 73 -5.72 0.01 13.69
C PHE A 73 -5.72 0.31 15.20
N ALA A 74 -4.66 -0.02 15.94
CA ALA A 74 -4.51 0.37 17.34
C ALA A 74 -4.24 1.88 17.54
N HIS A 75 -3.72 2.60 16.54
CA HIS A 75 -3.47 4.04 16.64
C HIS A 75 -4.75 4.86 16.81
N ARG A 76 -4.67 6.02 17.48
CA ARG A 76 -5.81 6.93 17.68
C ARG A 76 -6.39 7.42 16.35
N ALA A 77 -5.52 7.87 15.45
CA ALA A 77 -5.85 8.12 14.05
C ALA A 77 -5.39 6.91 13.24
N VAL A 78 -6.32 6.20 12.60
CA VAL A 78 -6.01 4.98 11.83
C VAL A 78 -5.25 5.39 10.58
N PRO A 79 -3.96 5.03 10.43
CA PRO A 79 -3.16 5.35 9.25
C PRO A 79 -3.49 4.32 8.16
N CYS A 80 -4.75 4.29 7.72
CA CYS A 80 -5.23 3.45 6.64
C CYS A 80 -6.20 4.25 5.79
N LEU A 81 -5.96 4.27 4.48
CA LEU A 81 -6.85 4.90 3.51
C LEU A 81 -7.70 3.83 2.83
N VAL A 82 -8.97 4.14 2.64
CA VAL A 82 -9.92 3.33 1.88
C VAL A 82 -10.48 4.13 0.72
N LEU A 83 -10.75 3.45 -0.38
CA LEU A 83 -11.50 3.99 -1.49
C LEU A 83 -12.84 3.27 -1.58
N THR A 84 -13.93 4.03 -1.58
CA THR A 84 -15.29 3.50 -1.70
C THR A 84 -15.89 3.77 -3.07
N HIS A 85 -16.80 2.90 -3.48
CA HIS A 85 -17.74 3.14 -4.57
C HIS A 85 -19.15 3.01 -4.00
N GLY A 86 -19.82 4.15 -3.78
CA GLY A 86 -20.97 4.21 -2.88
C GLY A 86 -20.57 3.85 -1.45
N THR A 87 -21.26 2.88 -0.84
CA THR A 87 -20.99 2.39 0.53
C THR A 87 -19.95 1.27 0.59
N ARG A 88 -19.58 0.67 -0.56
CA ARG A 88 -18.66 -0.46 -0.60
C ARG A 88 -17.21 0.01 -0.62
N ILE A 89 -16.39 -0.51 0.28
CA ILE A 89 -14.92 -0.39 0.21
C ILE A 89 -14.40 -1.31 -0.91
N ILE A 90 -13.66 -0.74 -1.85
CA ILE A 90 -13.16 -1.45 -3.05
C ILE A 90 -11.65 -1.40 -3.22
N ALA A 91 -10.99 -0.54 -2.45
CA ALA A 91 -9.54 -0.54 -2.32
C ALA A 91 -9.13 -0.04 -0.93
N ALA A 92 -7.94 -0.43 -0.49
CA ALA A 92 -7.37 0.01 0.76
C ALA A 92 -5.84 0.08 0.68
N SER A 93 -5.25 0.96 1.49
CA SER A 93 -3.81 1.13 1.65
C SER A 93 -3.53 1.34 3.13
N ALA A 94 -2.94 0.34 3.78
CA ALA A 94 -2.49 0.43 5.16
C ALA A 94 -1.12 1.08 5.23
N LEU A 95 -0.95 2.00 6.17
CA LEU A 95 0.24 2.83 6.31
C LEU A 95 0.87 2.68 7.71
N ASN A 96 2.17 2.94 7.76
CA ASN A 96 2.92 3.17 8.99
C ASN A 96 3.48 4.59 8.92
N VAL A 97 3.23 5.39 9.96
CA VAL A 97 3.66 6.79 10.06
C VAL A 97 4.92 6.98 10.93
N SER A 98 5.54 5.89 11.37
CA SER A 98 6.82 5.95 12.08
C SER A 98 7.96 6.20 11.10
N GLU A 99 8.85 7.13 11.42
CA GLU A 99 9.97 7.51 10.54
C GLU A 99 10.95 6.36 10.28
N ASP A 100 11.12 5.47 11.26
CA ASP A 100 11.99 4.30 11.21
C ASP A 100 11.31 3.04 10.65
N ALA A 101 10.07 3.16 10.14
CA ALA A 101 9.33 2.02 9.65
C ALA A 101 10.08 1.32 8.50
N PRO A 102 10.20 -0.02 8.52
CA PRO A 102 10.83 -0.76 7.43
C PRO A 102 10.06 -0.60 6.11
N SER A 103 8.75 -0.39 6.20
CA SER A 103 7.85 -0.06 5.10
C SER A 103 6.76 0.88 5.62
N HIS A 104 6.64 2.07 5.04
CA HIS A 104 5.55 3.00 5.32
C HIS A 104 4.27 2.60 4.58
N LEU A 105 4.40 2.00 3.40
CA LEU A 105 3.30 1.36 2.68
C LEU A 105 3.21 -0.11 3.14
N ILE A 106 2.42 -0.41 4.17
CA ILE A 106 2.30 -1.76 4.74
C ILE A 106 1.76 -2.74 3.69
N SER A 107 0.64 -2.37 3.05
CA SER A 107 0.03 -3.18 1.99
C SER A 107 0.35 -2.66 0.58
N GLY A 108 0.70 -1.37 0.47
CA GLY A 108 0.56 -0.62 -0.78
C GLY A 108 -0.90 -0.48 -1.21
N PRO A 109 -1.17 0.10 -2.39
CA PRO A 109 -2.53 0.28 -2.90
C PRO A 109 -3.12 -1.05 -3.36
N CYS A 110 -3.98 -1.65 -2.53
CA CYS A 110 -4.68 -2.89 -2.83
C CYS A 110 -6.06 -2.60 -3.42
N VAL A 111 -6.27 -2.94 -4.70
CA VAL A 111 -7.53 -2.72 -5.42
C VAL A 111 -8.16 -4.06 -5.77
N LEU A 112 -9.46 -4.22 -5.48
CA LEU A 112 -10.24 -5.39 -5.92
C LEU A 112 -10.21 -5.51 -7.45
N SER A 113 -10.08 -6.74 -7.95
CA SER A 113 -9.79 -7.03 -9.37
C SER A 113 -10.76 -6.38 -10.34
N GLU A 114 -12.06 -6.36 -10.01
CA GLU A 114 -13.13 -5.83 -10.84
C GLU A 114 -13.11 -4.29 -10.97
N TYR A 115 -12.31 -3.61 -10.15
CA TYR A 115 -12.12 -2.15 -10.16
C TYR A 115 -10.73 -1.72 -10.65
N ARG A 116 -9.85 -2.66 -11.04
CA ARG A 116 -8.51 -2.34 -11.56
C ARG A 116 -8.58 -1.65 -12.93
N SER A 117 -7.44 -1.08 -13.36
CA SER A 117 -7.28 -0.38 -14.65
C SER A 117 -8.13 0.88 -14.81
N ARG A 118 -8.51 1.53 -13.70
CA ARG A 118 -9.32 2.77 -13.66
C ARG A 118 -8.62 3.95 -12.96
N GLY A 119 -7.29 3.91 -12.85
CA GLY A 119 -6.52 4.93 -12.12
C GLY A 119 -6.59 4.85 -10.59
N ILE A 120 -7.46 4.00 -10.02
CA ILE A 120 -7.67 3.83 -8.57
C ILE A 120 -6.38 3.57 -7.80
N GLY A 121 -5.54 2.64 -8.25
CA GLY A 121 -4.29 2.34 -7.54
C GLY A 121 -3.29 3.50 -7.56
N THR A 122 -3.26 4.29 -8.63
CA THR A 122 -2.42 5.49 -8.73
C THR A 122 -2.95 6.59 -7.82
N ALA A 123 -4.26 6.85 -7.81
CA ALA A 123 -4.88 7.84 -6.93
C ALA A 123 -4.70 7.48 -5.45
N LEU A 124 -4.93 6.22 -5.09
CA LEU A 124 -4.77 5.75 -3.72
C LEU A 124 -3.30 5.83 -3.25
N LEU A 125 -2.34 5.59 -4.14
CA LEU A 125 -0.93 5.78 -3.81
C LEU A 125 -0.60 7.25 -3.57
N HIS A 126 -1.05 8.16 -4.45
CA HIS A 126 -0.84 9.59 -4.27
C HIS A 126 -1.37 10.06 -2.91
N GLU A 127 -2.63 9.76 -2.59
CA GLU A 127 -3.23 10.10 -1.31
C GLU A 127 -2.49 9.46 -0.12
N SER A 128 -1.96 8.23 -0.29
CA SER A 128 -1.14 7.60 0.75
C SER A 128 0.15 8.38 1.00
N LEU A 129 0.83 8.85 -0.06
CA LEU A 129 2.07 9.60 0.06
C LEU A 129 1.82 11.01 0.63
N GLU A 130 0.75 11.68 0.22
CA GLU A 130 0.31 12.96 0.81
C GLU A 130 -0.08 12.79 2.29
N HIS A 131 -0.72 11.68 2.66
CA HIS A 131 -1.02 11.38 4.06
C HIS A 131 0.25 11.22 4.91
N LEU A 132 1.27 10.51 4.39
CA LEU A 132 2.56 10.35 5.06
C LEU A 132 3.30 11.69 5.18
N LYS A 133 3.26 12.52 4.14
CA LYS A 133 3.82 13.88 4.16
C LYS A 133 3.13 14.76 5.20
N ALA A 134 1.79 14.71 5.27
CA ALA A 134 1.02 15.43 6.27
C ALA A 134 1.30 14.94 7.71
N ALA A 135 1.71 13.68 7.87
CA ALA A 135 2.20 13.14 9.15
C ALA A 135 3.63 13.60 9.50
N GLY A 136 4.28 14.41 8.65
CA GLY A 136 5.58 15.03 8.91
C GLY A 136 6.78 14.30 8.30
N LEU A 137 6.56 13.25 7.52
CA LEU A 137 7.66 12.49 6.92
C LEU A 137 8.26 13.25 5.73
N ALA A 138 9.60 13.28 5.67
CA ALA A 138 10.33 13.78 4.50
C ALA A 138 10.46 12.70 3.41
N THR A 139 10.48 11.42 3.81
CA THR A 139 10.61 10.28 2.90
C THR A 139 9.63 9.17 3.25
N ALA A 140 9.10 8.49 2.24
CA ALA A 140 8.33 7.25 2.42
C ALA A 140 9.04 6.07 1.78
N CYS A 141 8.68 4.86 2.21
CA CYS A 141 9.20 3.63 1.61
C CYS A 141 8.14 2.53 1.57
N GLY A 142 8.33 1.58 0.66
CA GLY A 142 7.41 0.48 0.41
C GLY A 142 8.16 -0.74 -0.06
N VAL A 143 7.89 -1.91 0.51
CA VAL A 143 8.51 -3.17 0.08
C VAL A 143 7.56 -3.92 -0.84
N SER A 144 8.06 -4.38 -1.98
CA SER A 144 7.26 -5.10 -2.96
C SER A 144 8.15 -5.98 -3.86
N LYS A 145 7.56 -6.97 -4.52
CA LYS A 145 8.25 -7.73 -5.56
C LYS A 145 8.46 -6.88 -6.80
N GLU A 146 9.55 -7.08 -7.52
CA GLU A 146 9.86 -6.34 -8.76
C GLU A 146 8.79 -6.51 -9.85
N ASN A 147 8.17 -7.68 -9.94
CA ASN A 147 7.32 -8.06 -11.06
C ASN A 147 5.81 -7.80 -10.86
N VAL A 148 5.38 -7.31 -9.70
CA VAL A 148 3.95 -7.03 -9.47
C VAL A 148 3.51 -5.75 -10.21
N PRO A 149 2.23 -5.61 -10.58
CA PRO A 149 1.75 -4.44 -11.31
C PRO A 149 2.04 -3.10 -10.63
N ALA A 150 1.95 -3.05 -9.29
CA ALA A 150 2.23 -1.84 -8.53
C ALA A 150 3.67 -1.35 -8.75
N SER A 151 4.65 -2.24 -8.61
CA SER A 151 6.07 -1.96 -8.80
C SER A 151 6.41 -1.50 -10.23
N ARG A 152 5.75 -2.08 -11.23
CA ARG A 152 6.05 -1.79 -12.65
C ARG A 152 5.37 -0.54 -13.18
N PHE A 153 4.15 -0.24 -12.72
CA PHE A 153 3.29 0.73 -13.38
C PHE A 153 2.72 1.81 -12.45
N ILE A 154 2.75 1.60 -11.13
CA ILE A 154 2.15 2.54 -10.17
C ILE A 154 3.25 3.30 -9.43
N TYR A 155 4.19 2.62 -8.79
CA TYR A 155 5.24 3.23 -7.98
C TYR A 155 6.10 4.24 -8.76
N PRO A 156 6.55 3.94 -10.00
CA PRO A 156 7.39 4.86 -10.76
C PRO A 156 6.70 6.18 -11.16
N LYS A 157 5.36 6.24 -11.13
CA LYS A 157 4.62 7.46 -11.52
C LYS A 157 4.84 8.65 -10.59
N PHE A 158 5.30 8.38 -9.37
CA PHE A 158 5.63 9.41 -8.38
C PHE A 158 7.14 9.42 -8.10
N GLU A 159 7.95 9.16 -9.13
CA GLU A 159 9.41 9.24 -9.07
C GLU A 159 10.06 8.34 -8.01
N SER A 160 9.44 7.17 -7.73
CA SER A 160 10.02 6.21 -6.80
C SER A 160 11.40 5.75 -7.26
N THR A 161 12.38 5.76 -6.36
CA THR A 161 13.63 5.00 -6.54
C THR A 161 13.49 3.64 -5.88
N HIS A 162 14.35 2.67 -6.21
CA HIS A 162 14.34 1.39 -5.52
C HIS A 162 15.71 0.72 -5.50
N VAL A 163 15.91 -0.12 -4.49
CA VAL A 163 17.09 -0.98 -4.31
C VAL A 163 16.66 -2.41 -4.07
N ASP A 164 17.57 -3.36 -4.31
CA ASP A 164 17.36 -4.74 -3.87
C ASP A 164 17.19 -4.78 -2.35
N PHE A 165 16.26 -5.62 -1.88
CA PHE A 165 15.91 -5.67 -0.47
C PHE A 165 15.82 -7.12 0.00
N ASP A 166 16.39 -7.41 1.17
CA ASP A 166 16.25 -8.71 1.82
C ASP A 166 14.98 -8.73 2.69
N PHE A 167 13.87 -9.13 2.09
CA PHE A 167 12.60 -9.23 2.81
C PHE A 167 12.60 -10.39 3.81
N GLU A 168 13.33 -11.47 3.55
CA GLU A 168 13.41 -12.62 4.47
C GLU A 168 14.18 -12.25 5.73
N GLY A 169 15.29 -11.52 5.59
CA GLY A 169 16.04 -10.95 6.72
C GLY A 169 15.20 -10.03 7.60
N LEU A 170 14.32 -9.21 7.01
CA LEU A 170 13.37 -8.35 7.76
C LEU A 170 12.41 -9.17 8.63
N LEU A 171 11.97 -10.32 8.14
CA LEU A 171 11.03 -11.20 8.85
C LEU A 171 11.71 -11.97 9.98
N ALA A 172 12.98 -12.33 9.80
CA ALA A 172 13.78 -13.04 10.80
C ALA A 172 14.25 -12.13 11.96
N ALA A 173 14.23 -10.81 11.78
CA ALA A 173 14.62 -9.82 12.79
C ALA A 173 13.49 -9.45 13.78
N LYS A 174 12.31 -10.09 13.66
CA LYS A 174 11.18 -9.94 14.58
C LYS A 174 11.17 -11.05 15.63
#